data_AF-A0A2T6LGK5-F1
#
_entry.id   AF-A0A2T6LGK5-F1
#
_cell.length_a   1.000
_cell.length_b   1.000
_cell.length_c   1.000
_cell.angle_alpha   90.00
_cell.angle_beta   90.00
_cell.angle_gamma   90.00
#
_symmetry.space_group_name_H-M   'P 1'
#
loop_
_entity.id
_entity.type
_entity.pdbx_description
1 polymer ?
#
loop_
_entity_poly.entity_id
_entity_poly.type
_entity_poly.pdbx_seq_one_letter_code
_entity_poly.pdbx_strand_id
1 'polypeptide(L)'
;MTTIETFDDDGFVPLFDGVTLDGWHAVPRVYGTMYPGGPDVNDELARLGVEVPAAPEEHPAVWRVEDGYVVGEQETPGAGYGGYLVSDDAYGDFELVVEARPDWPADTGVMVRRRPDTWEGFQVLLDHRESGGIGGFFGNGLASFSAVPFAVVSVRDDDGTPVGLAADDPATSTEPVTPEKVGRLSYAADVEDFLKVWRWAAGTSCGSGASAPSR
;
A
#
# COMPACT_ATOMS: atom_id res chain seq x y z
N MET A 1 8.42 -16.06 -20.91
CA MET A 1 8.60 -14.59 -20.85
C MET A 1 7.24 -13.99 -20.99
N THR A 2 6.63 -13.61 -19.87
CA THR A 2 5.41 -12.81 -19.84
C THR A 2 5.82 -11.41 -20.30
N THR A 3 5.27 -10.96 -21.43
CA THR A 3 5.44 -9.58 -21.87
C THR A 3 4.86 -8.69 -20.77
N ILE A 4 5.67 -7.83 -20.17
CA ILE A 4 5.16 -6.79 -19.26
C ILE A 4 4.15 -5.99 -20.09
N GLU A 5 2.93 -5.84 -19.61
CA GLU A 5 1.97 -4.96 -20.26
C GLU A 5 2.55 -3.55 -20.22
N THR A 6 3.03 -3.08 -21.37
CA THR A 6 3.34 -1.67 -21.56
C THR A 6 2.01 -0.98 -21.78
N PHE A 7 1.64 -0.07 -20.88
CA PHE A 7 0.53 0.85 -21.08
C PHE A 7 0.90 1.76 -22.27
N ASP A 8 0.55 1.27 -23.48
CA ASP A 8 0.50 1.93 -24.80
C ASP A 8 1.64 2.88 -25.27
N ASP A 9 1.64 3.22 -26.57
CA ASP A 9 2.68 3.96 -27.30
C ASP A 9 2.82 5.46 -26.89
N ASP A 10 2.19 5.90 -25.80
CA ASP A 10 2.09 7.30 -25.38
C ASP A 10 3.11 7.66 -24.29
N GLY A 11 4.40 7.70 -24.62
CA GLY A 11 5.42 8.40 -23.82
C GLY A 11 5.66 7.90 -22.38
N PHE A 12 5.00 6.82 -21.94
CA PHE A 12 5.25 6.16 -20.66
C PHE A 12 6.65 5.54 -20.65
N VAL A 13 7.32 5.67 -19.51
CA VAL A 13 8.61 5.04 -19.25
C VAL A 13 8.41 3.98 -18.17
N PRO A 14 8.84 2.72 -18.41
CA PRO A 14 8.72 1.69 -17.41
C PRO A 14 9.60 2.04 -16.20
N LEU A 15 9.00 2.03 -15.01
CA LEU A 15 9.75 2.16 -13.75
C LEU A 15 10.34 0.82 -13.30
N PHE A 16 9.82 -0.30 -13.80
CA PHE A 16 10.27 -1.65 -13.46
C PHE A 16 10.43 -2.47 -14.74
N ASP A 17 11.55 -3.18 -14.86
CA ASP A 17 11.93 -3.94 -16.06
C ASP A 17 11.43 -5.40 -16.05
N GLY A 18 10.71 -5.81 -15.00
CA GLY A 18 10.21 -7.18 -14.81
C GLY A 18 11.26 -8.19 -14.36
N VAL A 19 12.50 -7.76 -14.09
CA VAL A 19 13.64 -8.67 -13.85
C VAL A 19 14.45 -8.25 -12.64
N THR A 20 14.69 -6.96 -12.46
CA THR A 20 15.59 -6.40 -11.44
C THR A 20 14.91 -5.25 -10.70
N LEU A 21 15.45 -4.93 -9.51
CA LEU A 21 15.10 -3.71 -8.80
C LEU A 21 16.06 -2.56 -9.16
N ASP A 22 16.68 -2.60 -10.35
CA ASP A 22 17.56 -1.53 -10.79
C ASP A 22 16.78 -0.22 -10.88
N GLY A 23 17.34 0.86 -10.34
CA GLY A 23 16.64 2.13 -10.20
C GLY A 23 15.73 2.20 -8.96
N TRP A 24 15.81 1.23 -8.05
CA TRP A 24 15.09 1.23 -6.78
C TRP A 24 15.99 0.87 -5.60
N HIS A 25 15.66 1.38 -4.43
CA HIS A 25 16.30 1.01 -3.17
C HIS A 25 15.28 0.84 -2.04
N ALA A 26 15.55 -0.11 -1.15
CA ALA A 26 14.74 -0.34 0.04
C ALA A 26 15.09 0.66 1.14
N VAL A 27 14.06 1.21 1.80
CA VAL A 27 14.20 2.15 2.92
C VAL A 27 13.32 1.66 4.08
N PRO A 28 13.86 1.50 5.30
CA PRO A 28 13.05 1.16 6.46
C PRO A 28 12.03 2.25 6.78
N ARG A 29 10.88 1.87 7.35
CA ARG A 29 9.92 2.86 7.85
C ARG A 29 10.38 3.38 9.20
N VAL A 30 11.03 4.54 9.18
CA VAL A 30 11.37 5.33 10.38
C VAL A 30 10.44 6.54 10.42
N TYR A 31 9.60 6.64 11.45
CA TYR A 31 8.73 7.80 11.60
C TYR A 31 9.55 9.07 11.94
N GLY A 32 9.09 10.21 11.43
CA GLY A 32 9.59 11.53 11.81
C GLY A 32 8.52 12.34 12.55
N THR A 33 8.44 13.64 12.26
CA THR A 33 7.45 14.54 12.89
C THR A 33 6.09 14.49 12.20
N MET A 34 4.99 14.57 12.97
CA MET A 34 3.61 14.55 12.46
C MET A 34 3.33 15.55 11.33
N TYR A 35 3.95 16.73 11.39
CA TYR A 35 3.94 17.79 10.38
C TYR A 35 5.24 18.58 10.51
N PRO A 36 5.64 19.45 9.55
CA PRO A 36 6.88 20.21 9.64
C PRO A 36 6.98 21.02 10.94
N GLY A 37 7.94 20.68 11.81
CA GLY A 37 8.14 21.30 13.12
C GLY A 37 7.18 20.85 14.22
N GLY A 38 6.36 19.83 13.96
CA GLY A 38 5.44 19.23 14.92
C GLY A 38 6.11 18.23 15.87
N PRO A 39 5.32 17.56 16.73
CA PRO A 39 5.83 16.52 17.62
C PRO A 39 6.31 15.31 16.83
N ASP A 40 7.24 14.56 17.42
CA ASP A 40 7.68 13.27 16.91
C ASP A 40 6.53 12.26 16.98
N VAL A 41 6.36 11.46 15.93
CA VAL A 41 5.29 10.45 15.88
C VAL A 41 5.51 9.37 16.94
N ASN A 42 6.75 8.97 17.22
CA ASN A 42 7.02 7.93 18.22
C ASN A 42 6.63 8.41 19.63
N ASP A 43 6.85 9.69 19.93
CA ASP A 43 6.41 10.29 21.20
C ASP A 43 4.89 10.25 21.34
N GLU A 44 4.15 10.55 20.28
CA GLU A 44 2.68 10.49 20.29
C GLU A 44 2.16 9.05 20.36
N LEU A 45 2.77 8.10 19.66
CA LEU A 45 2.44 6.68 19.75
C LEU A 45 2.68 6.15 21.17
N ALA A 46 3.82 6.49 21.77
CA ALA A 46 4.12 6.14 23.16
C ALA A 46 3.10 6.73 24.14
N ARG A 47 2.65 7.97 23.92
CA ARG A 47 1.60 8.60 24.73
C ARG A 47 0.26 7.87 24.63
N LEU A 48 -0.03 7.27 23.48
CA LEU A 48 -1.22 6.46 23.23
C LEU A 48 -1.06 5.00 23.68
N GLY A 49 0.12 4.60 24.18
CA GLY A 49 0.41 3.22 24.57
C GLY A 49 0.57 2.27 23.38
N VAL A 50 0.87 2.80 22.19
CA VAL A 50 1.18 2.01 21.00
C VAL A 50 2.67 1.72 21.00
N GLU A 51 3.02 0.43 20.99
CA GLU A 51 4.40 -0.01 20.89
C GLU A 51 4.90 0.14 19.45
N VAL A 52 6.07 0.77 19.29
CA VAL A 52 6.75 0.90 18.00
C VAL A 52 7.81 -0.20 17.86
N PRO A 53 8.09 -0.68 16.63
CA PRO A 53 9.16 -1.64 16.41
C PRO A 53 10.50 -1.10 16.91
N ALA A 54 11.34 -1.98 17.46
CA ALA A 54 12.65 -1.60 18.01
C ALA A 54 13.68 -1.48 16.88
N ALA A 55 14.48 -0.40 16.88
CA ALA A 55 15.51 -0.14 15.87
C ALA A 55 15.02 -0.35 14.41
N PRO A 56 13.89 0.28 14.00
CA PRO A 56 13.31 0.06 12.68
C PRO A 56 14.27 0.36 11.54
N GLU A 57 15.29 1.21 11.75
CA GLU A 57 16.37 1.50 10.81
C GLU A 57 17.23 0.28 10.43
N GLU A 58 17.30 -0.74 11.29
CA GLU A 58 18.04 -1.98 11.05
C GLU A 58 17.19 -3.02 10.28
N HIS A 59 15.91 -2.71 10.07
CA HIS A 59 14.88 -3.66 9.64
C HIS A 59 14.08 -3.16 8.42
N PRO A 60 14.70 -3.04 7.24
CA PRO A 60 13.98 -2.69 6.03
C PRO A 60 13.02 -3.83 5.62
N ALA A 61 11.86 -3.45 5.07
CA ALA A 61 10.99 -4.42 4.40
C ALA A 61 11.75 -5.17 3.30
N VAL A 62 11.38 -6.43 3.08
CA VAL A 62 12.01 -7.30 2.09
C VAL A 62 11.33 -7.08 0.75
N TRP A 63 12.13 -6.74 -0.26
CA TRP A 63 11.69 -6.53 -1.63
C TRP A 63 12.44 -7.46 -2.56
N ARG A 64 11.72 -8.11 -3.46
CA ARG A 64 12.28 -9.04 -4.43
C ARG A 64 11.46 -9.06 -5.71
N VAL A 65 12.06 -9.60 -6.76
CA VAL A 65 11.37 -9.88 -8.03
C VAL A 65 10.96 -11.35 -8.04
N GLU A 66 9.67 -11.61 -8.20
CA GLU A 66 9.12 -12.96 -8.38
C GLU A 66 8.14 -12.96 -9.56
N ASP A 67 8.31 -13.90 -10.49
CA ASP A 67 7.44 -14.09 -11.66
C ASP A 67 7.18 -12.83 -12.50
N GLY A 68 8.13 -11.90 -12.52
CA GLY A 68 7.99 -10.64 -13.24
C GLY A 68 7.25 -9.54 -12.47
N TYR A 69 7.07 -9.70 -11.15
CA TYR A 69 6.44 -8.74 -10.26
C TYR A 69 7.40 -8.31 -9.14
N VAL A 70 7.25 -7.07 -8.69
CA VAL A 70 7.83 -6.63 -7.42
C VAL A 70 6.96 -7.18 -6.29
N VAL A 71 7.57 -7.97 -5.40
CA VAL A 71 6.92 -8.54 -4.22
C VAL A 71 7.55 -7.93 -2.97
N GLY A 72 6.73 -7.29 -2.15
CA GLY A 72 7.11 -6.70 -0.87
C GLY A 72 6.52 -7.48 0.29
N GLU A 73 7.32 -7.74 1.31
CA GLU A 73 6.89 -8.34 2.57
C GLU A 73 7.52 -7.60 3.76
N GLN A 74 6.82 -7.60 4.89
CA GLN A 74 7.39 -7.10 6.14
C GLN A 74 8.44 -8.08 6.67
N GLU A 75 9.49 -7.55 7.30
CA GLU A 75 10.54 -8.41 7.87
C GLU A 75 10.01 -9.19 9.09
N THR A 76 10.37 -10.47 9.18
CA THR A 76 10.04 -11.35 10.32
C THR A 76 11.05 -11.19 11.48
N PRO A 77 10.67 -11.42 12.76
CA PRO A 77 9.38 -11.92 13.24
C PRO A 77 8.37 -10.80 13.54
N GLY A 78 7.22 -10.83 12.86
CA GLY A 78 6.05 -10.01 13.19
C GLY A 78 5.67 -8.98 12.13
N ALA A 79 4.40 -8.55 12.14
CA ALA A 79 3.83 -7.60 11.17
C ALA A 79 4.18 -6.11 11.47
N GLY A 80 5.41 -5.84 11.93
CA GLY A 80 5.78 -4.54 12.50
C GLY A 80 6.75 -3.72 11.65
N TYR A 81 7.72 -4.38 11.03
CA TYR A 81 8.79 -3.74 10.25
C TYR A 81 8.34 -3.53 8.81
N GLY A 82 7.63 -2.42 8.62
CA GLY A 82 7.31 -1.89 7.30
C GLY A 82 8.52 -1.21 6.65
N GLY A 83 8.41 -0.92 5.37
CA GLY A 83 9.42 -0.21 4.61
C GLY A 83 8.91 0.16 3.25
N TYR A 84 9.72 0.91 2.52
CA TYR A 84 9.41 1.46 1.22
C TYR A 84 10.40 0.91 0.20
N LEU A 85 9.93 0.65 -1.00
CA LEU A 85 10.77 0.57 -2.18
C LEU A 85 10.68 1.92 -2.88
N VAL A 86 11.80 2.64 -2.93
CA VAL A 86 11.86 4.03 -3.39
C VAL A 86 12.59 4.08 -4.72
N SER A 87 12.05 4.80 -5.71
CA SER A 87 12.73 5.00 -6.98
C SER A 87 13.95 5.91 -6.77
N ASP A 88 15.05 5.61 -7.45
CA ASP A 88 16.26 6.44 -7.45
C ASP A 88 16.00 7.80 -8.12
N ASP A 89 15.13 7.80 -9.12
CA ASP A 89 14.72 9.01 -9.83
C ASP A 89 13.60 9.77 -9.10
N ALA A 90 13.60 11.09 -9.30
CA ALA A 90 12.60 12.00 -8.78
C ALA A 90 11.68 12.50 -9.90
N TYR A 91 10.37 12.44 -9.64
CA TYR A 91 9.32 12.82 -10.60
C TYR A 91 8.52 14.02 -10.07
N GLY A 92 8.31 15.02 -10.93
CA GLY A 92 7.55 16.24 -10.61
C GLY A 92 6.08 16.12 -10.96
N ASP A 93 5.73 16.58 -12.16
CA ASP A 93 4.45 16.30 -12.79
C ASP A 93 4.59 15.01 -13.60
N PHE A 94 3.68 14.07 -13.38
CA PHE A 94 3.72 12.75 -13.99
C PHE A 94 2.33 12.15 -14.11
N GLU A 95 2.21 11.17 -14.99
CA GLU A 95 1.14 10.20 -15.03
C GLU A 95 1.73 8.86 -14.60
N LEU A 96 1.04 8.14 -13.70
CA LEU A 96 1.51 6.89 -13.13
C LEU A 96 0.43 5.83 -13.30
N VAL A 97 0.82 4.68 -13.85
CA VAL A 97 -0.01 3.49 -13.94
C VAL A 97 0.68 2.36 -13.19
N VAL A 98 -0.06 1.70 -12.31
CA VAL A 98 0.42 0.57 -11.49
C VAL A 98 -0.68 -0.49 -11.46
N GLU A 99 -0.29 -1.73 -11.70
CA GLU A 99 -1.09 -2.89 -11.34
C GLU A 99 -0.64 -3.43 -9.98
N ALA A 100 -1.59 -3.72 -9.11
CA ALA A 100 -1.30 -4.21 -7.77
C ALA A 100 -2.18 -5.41 -7.43
N ARG A 101 -1.59 -6.37 -6.70
CA ARG A 101 -2.25 -7.57 -6.18
C ARG A 101 -1.95 -7.69 -4.68
N PRO A 102 -2.55 -6.84 -3.82
CA PRO A 102 -2.32 -6.91 -2.38
C PRO A 102 -2.98 -8.15 -1.77
N ASP A 103 -2.31 -8.76 -0.79
CA ASP A 103 -2.90 -9.82 0.05
C ASP A 103 -4.04 -9.27 0.91
N TRP A 104 -4.79 -10.17 1.57
CA TRP A 104 -5.76 -9.79 2.60
C TRP A 104 -5.44 -10.44 3.95
N PRO A 105 -5.29 -9.67 5.05
CA PRO A 105 -5.28 -8.21 5.08
C PRO A 105 -3.91 -7.63 4.68
N ALA A 106 -3.91 -6.49 4.01
CA ALA A 106 -2.71 -5.67 3.78
C ALA A 106 -3.03 -4.18 3.92
N ASP A 107 -2.20 -3.46 4.66
CA ASP A 107 -2.20 -2.00 4.73
C ASP A 107 -0.98 -1.50 3.93
N THR A 108 -1.23 -1.00 2.73
CA THR A 108 -0.18 -0.65 1.76
C THR A 108 -0.62 0.55 0.92
N GLY A 109 0.28 1.04 0.07
CA GLY A 109 -0.02 2.15 -0.81
C GLY A 109 1.16 2.55 -1.66
N VAL A 110 0.89 3.46 -2.58
CA VAL A 110 1.90 4.03 -3.48
C VAL A 110 2.28 5.40 -2.95
N MET A 111 3.55 5.54 -2.54
CA MET A 111 4.08 6.82 -2.12
C MET A 111 4.32 7.72 -3.34
N VAL A 112 3.81 8.95 -3.30
CA VAL A 112 4.02 9.96 -4.34
C VAL A 112 4.54 11.26 -3.72
N ARG A 113 5.49 11.90 -4.41
CA ARG A 113 6.18 13.13 -3.95
C ARG A 113 6.76 12.96 -2.54
N ARG A 114 7.21 11.75 -2.22
CA ARG A 114 7.92 11.42 -0.99
C ARG A 114 9.33 11.98 -1.04
N ARG A 115 9.89 12.32 0.11
CA ARG A 115 11.34 12.49 0.25
C ARG A 115 12.04 11.13 0.12
N PRO A 116 13.29 11.06 -0.37
CA PRO A 116 13.99 9.79 -0.53
C PRO A 116 14.28 9.11 0.82
N ASP A 117 14.83 9.87 1.77
CA ASP A 117 15.37 9.29 3.02
C ASP A 117 14.52 9.60 4.26
N THR A 118 13.37 10.25 4.10
CA THR A 118 12.51 10.65 5.23
C THR A 118 11.05 10.25 4.99
N TRP A 119 10.26 10.14 6.05
CA TRP A 119 8.92 9.55 5.94
C TRP A 119 7.87 10.45 5.25
N GLU A 120 8.18 11.73 5.06
CA GLU A 120 7.25 12.72 4.52
C GLU A 120 6.86 12.39 3.07
N GLY A 121 5.56 12.39 2.80
CA GLY A 121 5.02 12.19 1.46
C GLY A 121 3.53 11.95 1.47
N PHE A 122 2.94 11.98 0.28
CA PHE A 122 1.58 11.54 0.08
C PHE A 122 1.59 10.04 -0.19
N GLN A 123 0.66 9.31 0.42
CA GLN A 123 0.42 7.90 0.12
C GLN A 123 -0.93 7.79 -0.56
N VAL A 124 -0.95 7.25 -1.78
CA VAL A 124 -2.19 6.76 -2.40
C VAL A 124 -2.52 5.44 -1.73
N LEU A 125 -3.69 5.38 -1.07
CA LEU A 125 -4.08 4.24 -0.25
C LEU A 125 -4.46 3.03 -1.11
N LEU A 126 -3.99 1.86 -0.68
CA LEU A 126 -4.37 0.56 -1.18
C LEU A 126 -4.56 -0.38 0.03
N ASP A 127 -5.44 0.04 0.93
CA ASP A 127 -5.66 -0.65 2.20
C ASP A 127 -6.61 -1.83 1.98
N HIS A 128 -6.05 -2.95 1.52
CA HIS A 128 -6.78 -4.19 1.30
C HIS A 128 -7.00 -4.93 2.64
N ARG A 129 -7.77 -4.31 3.52
CA ARG A 129 -8.12 -4.77 4.88
C ARG A 129 -9.51 -4.29 5.29
N GLU A 130 -10.02 -4.80 6.41
CA GLU A 130 -11.30 -4.33 6.96
C GLU A 130 -11.26 -2.82 7.23
N SER A 131 -12.32 -2.13 6.82
CA SER A 131 -12.47 -0.67 6.86
C SER A 131 -11.31 0.11 6.22
N GLY A 132 -10.60 -0.51 5.26
CA GLY A 132 -9.49 0.10 4.53
C GLY A 132 -9.96 1.00 3.39
N GLY A 133 -9.25 2.12 3.17
CA GLY A 133 -9.49 3.02 2.04
C GLY A 133 -8.67 2.65 0.80
N ILE A 134 -9.26 2.80 -0.38
CA ILE A 134 -8.55 2.59 -1.66
C ILE A 134 -8.73 3.82 -2.56
N GLY A 135 -7.64 4.28 -3.18
CA GLY A 135 -7.62 5.44 -4.08
C GLY A 135 -7.69 6.81 -3.39
N GLY A 136 -7.77 6.83 -2.06
CA GLY A 136 -7.62 8.03 -1.23
C GLY A 136 -6.16 8.41 -0.97
N PHE A 137 -5.95 9.45 -0.18
CA PHE A 137 -4.64 9.95 0.22
C PHE A 137 -4.46 9.98 1.74
N PHE A 138 -3.27 9.61 2.19
CA PHE A 138 -2.78 9.87 3.54
C PHE A 138 -1.50 10.71 3.51
N GLY A 139 -1.41 11.66 4.44
CA GLY A 139 -0.28 12.57 4.57
C GLY A 139 0.74 12.13 5.61
N ASN A 140 1.73 11.34 5.21
CA ASN A 140 2.86 11.00 6.07
C ASN A 140 3.71 12.27 6.30
N GLY A 141 3.90 12.65 7.56
CA GLY A 141 4.58 13.89 7.96
C GLY A 141 3.91 15.17 7.45
N LEU A 142 2.63 15.08 7.07
CA LEU A 142 1.81 16.17 6.53
C LEU A 142 0.54 16.33 7.36
N ALA A 143 0.68 16.33 8.68
CA ALA A 143 -0.39 16.41 9.69
C ALA A 143 -1.34 15.20 9.69
N SER A 144 -0.90 14.05 9.19
CA SER A 144 -1.68 12.81 9.16
C SER A 144 -3.07 13.02 8.56
N PHE A 145 -3.19 13.91 7.57
CA PHE A 145 -4.47 14.16 6.93
C PHE A 145 -4.92 12.88 6.22
N SER A 146 -6.23 12.69 6.15
CA SER A 146 -6.86 11.56 5.47
C SER A 146 -7.92 12.10 4.52
N ALA A 147 -7.76 11.83 3.23
CA ALA A 147 -8.70 12.18 2.18
C ALA A 147 -9.14 10.89 1.48
N VAL A 148 -10.27 10.33 1.89
CA VAL A 148 -10.67 8.96 1.53
C VAL A 148 -12.08 9.01 0.96
N PRO A 149 -12.33 8.43 -0.22
CA PRO A 149 -13.65 8.50 -0.85
C PRO A 149 -14.63 7.46 -0.29
N PHE A 150 -14.12 6.26 0.00
CA PHE A 150 -14.88 5.13 0.53
C PHE A 150 -13.95 4.19 1.29
N ALA A 151 -14.52 3.27 2.06
CA ALA A 151 -13.81 2.15 2.65
C ALA A 151 -14.45 0.84 2.19
N VAL A 152 -13.69 -0.25 2.29
CA VAL A 152 -14.13 -1.60 1.95
C VAL A 152 -14.08 -2.54 3.15
N VAL A 153 -14.88 -3.60 3.10
CA VAL A 153 -14.87 -4.73 4.04
C VAL A 153 -14.80 -6.03 3.25
N SER A 154 -14.38 -7.11 3.92
CA SER A 154 -14.39 -8.42 3.25
C SER A 154 -15.81 -8.99 3.10
N VAL A 155 -16.07 -9.58 1.94
CA VAL A 155 -17.12 -10.59 1.80
C VAL A 155 -16.52 -11.92 2.20
N ARG A 156 -17.20 -12.67 3.07
CA ARG A 156 -16.72 -13.95 3.59
C ARG A 156 -17.65 -15.09 3.21
N ASP A 157 -17.08 -16.26 2.96
CA ASP A 157 -17.84 -17.50 2.82
C ASP A 157 -18.30 -18.06 4.18
N ASP A 158 -18.96 -19.21 4.17
CA ASP A 158 -19.50 -19.88 5.36
C ASP A 158 -18.40 -20.29 6.36
N ASP A 159 -17.16 -20.47 5.90
CA ASP A 159 -15.99 -20.79 6.72
C ASP A 159 -15.30 -19.53 7.27
N GLY A 160 -15.80 -18.35 6.92
CA GLY A 160 -15.23 -17.06 7.32
C GLY A 160 -14.02 -16.63 6.48
N THR A 161 -13.73 -17.33 5.38
CA THR A 161 -12.63 -17.00 4.47
C THR A 161 -13.01 -15.78 3.63
N PRO A 162 -12.15 -14.73 3.54
CA PRO A 162 -12.37 -13.62 2.62
C PRO A 162 -12.38 -14.11 1.16
N VAL A 163 -13.46 -13.82 0.44
CA VAL A 163 -13.69 -14.24 -0.96
C VAL A 163 -14.02 -13.06 -1.89
N GLY A 164 -14.02 -11.83 -1.36
CA GLY A 164 -14.30 -10.63 -2.13
C GLY A 164 -14.33 -9.38 -1.26
N LEU A 165 -14.72 -8.27 -1.87
CA LEU A 165 -14.91 -6.98 -1.20
C LEU A 165 -16.36 -6.52 -1.30
N ALA A 166 -16.81 -5.78 -0.29
CA ALA A 166 -18.03 -4.98 -0.33
C ALA A 166 -17.72 -3.57 0.18
N ALA A 167 -18.60 -2.62 -0.13
CA ALA A 167 -18.54 -1.28 0.46
C ALA A 167 -18.73 -1.36 1.97
N ASP A 168 -17.91 -0.62 2.73
CA ASP A 168 -18.06 -0.49 4.17
C ASP A 168 -19.28 0.39 4.52
N ASP A 169 -20.03 0.01 5.55
CA ASP A 169 -21.11 0.81 6.10
C ASP A 169 -20.56 1.71 7.22
N PRO A 170 -20.57 3.05 7.07
CA PRO A 170 -20.08 3.96 8.10
C PRO A 170 -20.74 3.79 9.47
N ALA A 171 -21.95 3.21 9.55
CA ALA A 171 -22.64 2.95 10.81
C ALA A 171 -22.03 1.77 11.60
N THR A 172 -21.36 0.84 10.93
CA THR A 172 -20.74 -0.36 11.54
C THR A 172 -19.22 -0.40 11.40
N SER A 173 -18.66 0.48 10.57
CA SER A 173 -17.23 0.63 10.32
C SER A 173 -16.42 0.83 11.61
N THR A 174 -15.26 0.19 11.69
CA THR A 174 -14.28 0.46 12.76
C THR A 174 -13.49 1.74 12.51
N GLU A 175 -13.37 2.14 11.24
CA GLU A 175 -12.64 3.33 10.79
C GLU A 175 -13.47 4.14 9.79
N PRO A 176 -14.61 4.73 10.21
CA PRO A 176 -15.57 5.31 9.30
C PRO A 176 -14.96 6.41 8.41
N VAL A 177 -15.34 6.38 7.13
CA VAL A 177 -15.08 7.47 6.20
C VAL A 177 -16.06 8.60 6.48
N THR A 178 -15.55 9.72 6.96
CA THR A 178 -16.38 10.88 7.33
C THR A 178 -16.62 11.80 6.12
N PRO A 179 -17.69 12.60 6.12
CA PRO A 179 -17.91 13.62 5.08
C PRO A 179 -16.73 14.59 4.92
N GLU A 180 -15.99 14.85 5.99
CA GLU A 180 -14.78 15.69 5.95
C GLU A 180 -13.65 15.02 5.15
N LYS A 181 -13.45 13.70 5.30
CA LYS A 181 -12.45 12.95 4.51
C LYS A 181 -12.81 12.98 3.02
N VAL A 182 -14.08 12.78 2.69
CA VAL A 182 -14.57 12.85 1.30
C VAL A 182 -14.43 14.26 0.74
N GLY A 183 -14.82 15.28 1.50
CA GLY A 183 -14.80 16.68 1.09
C GLY A 183 -13.41 17.27 0.85
N ARG A 184 -12.34 16.56 1.21
CA ARG A 184 -10.95 16.93 0.86
C ARG A 184 -10.59 16.57 -0.58
N LEU A 185 -11.37 15.74 -1.25
CA LEU A 185 -11.15 15.31 -2.62
C LEU A 185 -11.95 16.21 -3.58
N SER A 186 -11.29 16.70 -4.64
CA SER A 186 -11.98 17.38 -5.74
C SER A 186 -12.63 16.40 -6.72
N TYR A 187 -12.14 15.15 -6.74
CA TYR A 187 -12.61 14.06 -7.56
C TYR A 187 -12.28 12.72 -6.89
N ALA A 188 -13.16 11.75 -7.03
CA ALA A 188 -12.93 10.36 -6.64
C ALA A 188 -13.85 9.41 -7.41
N ALA A 189 -13.45 8.15 -7.52
CA ALA A 189 -14.32 7.08 -7.98
C ALA A 189 -15.40 6.76 -6.93
N ASP A 190 -16.56 6.32 -7.40
CA ASP A 190 -17.59 5.72 -6.55
C ASP A 190 -17.20 4.29 -6.17
N VAL A 191 -17.54 3.86 -4.95
CA VAL A 191 -17.19 2.52 -4.46
C VAL A 191 -17.81 1.42 -5.31
N GLU A 192 -19.04 1.61 -5.82
CA GLU A 192 -19.70 0.61 -6.66
C GLU A 192 -19.05 0.50 -8.02
N ASP A 193 -18.53 1.60 -8.56
CA ASP A 193 -17.76 1.58 -9.80
C ASP A 193 -16.39 0.90 -9.61
N PHE A 194 -15.73 1.15 -8.48
CA PHE A 194 -14.51 0.45 -8.11
C PHE A 194 -14.75 -1.07 -7.97
N LEU A 195 -15.80 -1.48 -7.26
CA LEU A 195 -16.12 -2.90 -7.03
C LEU A 195 -16.46 -3.66 -8.32
N LYS A 196 -16.94 -2.97 -9.36
CA LYS A 196 -17.19 -3.59 -10.69
C LYS A 196 -15.90 -3.96 -11.42
N VAL A 197 -14.82 -3.23 -11.18
CA VAL A 197 -13.55 -3.41 -11.91
C VAL A 197 -12.48 -4.13 -11.09
N TRP A 198 -12.54 -4.03 -9.75
CA TRP A 198 -11.60 -4.71 -8.86
C TRP A 198 -11.72 -6.23 -8.99
N ARG A 199 -10.59 -6.90 -9.14
CA ARG A 199 -10.51 -8.36 -9.28
C ARG A 199 -9.96 -8.95 -7.99
N TRP A 200 -10.79 -9.69 -7.27
CA TRP A 200 -10.34 -10.47 -6.11
C TRP A 200 -9.45 -11.63 -6.59
N ALA A 201 -8.17 -11.58 -6.24
CA ALA A 201 -7.25 -12.68 -6.49
C ALA A 201 -7.45 -13.74 -5.39
N ALA A 202 -8.25 -14.77 -5.68
CA ALA A 202 -8.41 -15.89 -4.76
C ALA A 202 -7.12 -16.71 -4.66
N GLY A 203 -6.40 -16.60 -3.54
CA GLY A 203 -5.73 -17.73 -2.88
C GLY A 203 -4.66 -18.53 -3.62
N THR A 204 -4.03 -18.04 -4.70
CA THR A 204 -2.70 -18.56 -5.07
C THR A 204 -1.67 -17.74 -4.31
N SER A 205 -1.27 -18.24 -3.13
CA SER A 205 0.05 -17.92 -2.61
C SER A 205 1.06 -18.13 -3.74
N CYS A 206 2.06 -17.26 -3.86
CA CYS A 206 3.25 -17.59 -4.65
C CYS A 206 3.79 -18.91 -4.07
N GLY A 207 3.49 -20.01 -4.77
CA GLY A 207 3.72 -21.34 -4.26
C GLY A 207 5.21 -21.55 -4.10
N SER A 208 5.66 -21.78 -2.87
CA SER A 208 6.92 -22.48 -2.63
C SER A 208 6.92 -23.74 -3.51
N GLY A 209 7.78 -23.73 -4.52
CA GLY A 209 7.92 -24.81 -5.49
C GLY A 209 8.37 -26.08 -4.79
N ALA A 210 7.42 -26.87 -4.29
CA ALA A 210 7.64 -28.27 -3.97
C ALA A 210 7.47 -29.08 -5.26
N SER A 211 8.59 -29.62 -5.70
CA SER A 211 8.79 -30.54 -6.81
C SER A 211 7.81 -31.74 -6.86
N ALA A 212 7.52 -32.15 -8.11
CA ALA A 212 7.33 -33.54 -8.59
C ALA A 212 5.96 -34.24 -8.32
N PRO A 213 5.49 -35.16 -9.20
CA PRO A 213 6.32 -36.15 -9.89
C PRO A 213 6.12 -36.35 -11.39
N SER A 214 7.25 -36.68 -12.03
CA SER A 214 7.30 -37.55 -13.19
C SER A 214 6.87 -38.97 -12.79
N ARG A 215 5.86 -39.52 -13.48
CA ARG A 215 5.83 -40.85 -14.08
C ARG A 215 4.62 -40.98 -14.98
#